data_AF-A0A821MSI3-F1
#
_entry.id   AF-A0A821MSI3-F1
#
_cell.length_a   1.000
_cell.length_b   1.000
_cell.length_c   1.000
_cell.angle_alpha   90.00
_cell.angle_beta   90.00
_cell.angle_gamma   90.00
#
_symmetry.space_group_name_H-M   'P 1'
#
loop_
_entity.id
_entity.type
_entity.pdbx_description
1 polymer ?
#
loop_
_entity_poly.entity_id
_entity_poly.type
_entity_poly.pdbx_seq_one_letter_code
_entity_poly.pdbx_strand_id
1 'polypeptide(L)'
;METMKSNSGNDYTNEEHSPMLTSSSSSSSNSLLTFLNSHLNKNSTDDYEKISERFLTVFSTWDDREQLNFVENLLKRMHNHQHGQINSFLLPMLQRDFIGQLAARGLEHIAEKILGYLDDQSLISTELVCHDWYHVISSGINK
;
A
#
# COMPACT_ATOMS: atom_id res chain seq x y z
N MET A 1 -53.99 47.47 28.75
CA MET A 1 -55.35 47.75 28.23
C MET A 1 -55.18 47.97 26.74
N GLU A 2 -55.13 46.87 25.96
CA GLU A 2 -56.27 46.28 25.20
C GLU A 2 -56.69 47.20 24.04
N THR A 3 -56.79 46.79 22.77
CA THR A 3 -57.23 45.51 22.19
C THR A 3 -56.72 45.25 20.77
N MET A 4 -56.82 43.96 20.42
CA MET A 4 -56.57 43.21 19.19
C MET A 4 -57.58 43.36 18.03
N LYS A 5 -57.15 42.86 16.84
CA LYS A 5 -57.89 42.28 15.67
C LYS A 5 -58.60 43.29 14.73
N SER A 6 -58.64 43.13 13.40
CA SER A 6 -58.84 41.92 12.57
C SER A 6 -58.51 42.23 11.11
N ASN A 7 -57.97 41.29 10.33
CA ASN A 7 -57.96 41.35 8.86
C ASN A 7 -58.58 40.05 8.29
N SER A 8 -59.80 40.15 7.77
CA SER A 8 -60.40 39.19 6.81
C SER A 8 -59.84 39.53 5.43
N GLY A 9 -59.38 38.61 4.58
CA GLY A 9 -60.02 37.37 4.15
C GLY A 9 -60.58 37.60 2.74
N ASN A 10 -59.94 37.00 1.73
CA ASN A 10 -60.39 36.71 0.35
C ASN A 10 -59.21 35.93 -0.29
N ASP A 11 -59.19 34.59 -0.30
CA ASP A 11 -59.92 33.58 -1.09
C ASP A 11 -59.34 33.32 -2.49
N TYR A 12 -59.27 32.02 -2.83
CA TYR A 12 -58.37 31.27 -3.72
C TYR A 12 -58.33 31.62 -5.22
N THR A 13 -57.23 31.26 -5.90
CA THR A 13 -57.23 30.36 -7.09
C THR A 13 -55.81 29.89 -7.46
N ASN A 14 -55.73 28.60 -7.83
CA ASN A 14 -54.54 27.85 -8.26
C ASN A 14 -54.12 28.21 -9.70
N GLU A 15 -52.84 28.07 -10.04
CA GLU A 15 -52.34 27.17 -11.10
C GLU A 15 -50.80 27.19 -11.21
N GLU A 16 -50.21 25.99 -11.20
CA GLU A 16 -48.83 25.72 -11.63
C GLU A 16 -48.65 26.11 -13.10
N HIS A 17 -47.49 26.68 -13.47
CA HIS A 17 -46.75 26.28 -14.68
C HIS A 17 -45.29 26.80 -14.62
N SER A 18 -44.36 25.87 -14.84
CA SER A 18 -42.91 25.99 -14.70
C SER A 18 -42.27 27.02 -15.66
N PRO A 19 -41.19 27.73 -15.27
CA PRO A 19 -40.37 28.44 -16.24
C PRO A 19 -39.35 27.51 -16.89
N MET A 20 -39.35 27.59 -18.22
CA MET A 20 -38.37 27.12 -19.21
C MET A 20 -36.98 26.72 -18.69
N LEU A 21 -36.61 25.46 -18.99
CA LEU A 21 -35.21 25.04 -19.06
C LEU A 21 -34.51 25.82 -20.19
N THR A 22 -33.63 26.74 -19.82
CA THR A 22 -32.56 27.21 -20.70
C THR A 22 -31.24 26.63 -20.19
N SER A 23 -30.60 25.88 -21.07
CA SER A 23 -29.33 25.20 -20.87
C SER A 23 -28.18 26.19 -20.67
N SER A 24 -27.32 25.95 -19.69
CA SER A 24 -25.86 26.13 -19.87
C SER A 24 -25.03 25.53 -18.72
N SER A 25 -24.27 24.50 -19.09
CA SER A 25 -22.90 24.19 -18.61
C SER A 25 -22.63 23.96 -17.12
N SER A 26 -22.65 22.68 -16.71
CA SER A 26 -21.70 22.12 -15.73
C SER A 26 -21.67 20.58 -15.75
N SER A 27 -21.63 19.96 -16.93
CA SER A 27 -21.70 18.50 -17.09
C SER A 27 -20.41 17.75 -16.73
N SER A 28 -19.30 18.44 -16.45
CA SER A 28 -17.99 17.80 -16.25
C SER A 28 -17.66 17.49 -14.78
N SER A 29 -18.31 18.14 -13.81
CA SER A 29 -18.02 17.91 -12.38
C SER A 29 -18.86 16.79 -11.78
N ASN A 30 -20.03 16.51 -12.38
CA ASN A 30 -20.91 15.45 -11.91
C ASN A 30 -20.37 14.05 -12.26
N SER A 31 -19.66 13.86 -13.37
CA SER A 31 -19.14 12.53 -13.73
C SER A 31 -18.04 12.04 -12.79
N LEU A 32 -17.18 12.93 -12.28
CA LEU A 32 -16.15 12.58 -11.29
C LEU A 32 -16.78 12.29 -9.93
N LEU A 33 -17.79 13.05 -9.50
CA LEU A 33 -18.51 12.78 -8.26
C LEU A 33 -19.34 11.49 -8.34
N THR A 34 -19.94 11.17 -9.48
CA THR A 34 -20.63 9.89 -9.69
C THR A 34 -19.66 8.72 -9.75
N PHE A 35 -18.48 8.88 -10.38
CA PHE A 35 -17.42 7.87 -10.42
C PHE A 35 -16.83 7.58 -9.03
N LEU A 36 -16.60 8.63 -8.23
CA LEU A 36 -16.12 8.50 -6.86
C LEU A 36 -17.18 7.92 -5.91
N ASN A 37 -18.47 8.29 -6.08
CA ASN A 37 -19.57 7.72 -5.29
C ASN A 37 -19.85 6.25 -5.63
N SER A 38 -19.68 5.83 -6.88
CA SER A 38 -19.84 4.41 -7.26
C SER A 38 -18.75 3.49 -6.68
N HIS A 39 -17.58 4.04 -6.33
CA HIS A 39 -16.45 3.26 -5.81
C HIS A 39 -16.45 3.07 -4.29
N LEU A 40 -17.34 3.76 -3.56
CA LEU A 40 -17.56 3.56 -2.12
C LEU A 40 -18.50 2.38 -1.82
N ASN A 41 -19.16 1.83 -2.84
CA ASN A 41 -19.89 0.57 -2.72
C ASN A 41 -18.92 -0.60 -2.94
N LYS A 42 -18.76 -1.34 -1.86
CA LYS A 42 -17.90 -2.51 -1.64
C LYS A 42 -18.13 -3.59 -2.71
N ASN A 43 -17.50 -3.42 -3.87
CA ASN A 43 -17.57 -4.37 -4.97
C ASN A 43 -16.48 -5.45 -4.83
N SER A 44 -16.89 -6.65 -5.24
CA SER A 44 -16.24 -7.96 -5.22
C SER A 44 -14.71 -7.98 -5.27
N THR A 45 -14.10 -8.93 -4.57
CA THR A 45 -12.66 -9.27 -4.65
C THR A 45 -12.18 -9.44 -6.10
N ASP A 46 -13.06 -9.88 -7.00
CA ASP A 46 -12.81 -10.03 -8.45
C ASP A 46 -12.57 -8.69 -9.17
N ASP A 47 -13.20 -7.60 -8.70
CA ASP A 47 -12.94 -6.25 -9.23
C ASP A 47 -11.60 -5.70 -8.73
N TYR A 48 -11.22 -6.02 -7.48
CA TYR A 48 -9.91 -5.63 -6.95
C TYR A 48 -8.77 -6.28 -7.73
N GLU A 49 -8.85 -7.58 -8.03
CA GLU A 49 -7.78 -8.30 -8.76
C GLU A 49 -7.56 -7.72 -10.16
N LYS A 50 -8.64 -7.52 -10.93
CA LYS A 50 -8.57 -6.91 -12.28
C LYS A 50 -8.03 -5.49 -12.26
N ILE A 51 -8.47 -4.68 -11.30
CA ILE A 51 -7.99 -3.30 -11.14
C ILE A 51 -6.52 -3.29 -10.71
N SER A 52 -6.14 -4.16 -9.77
CA SER A 52 -4.77 -4.31 -9.29
C SER A 52 -3.81 -4.70 -10.41
N GLU A 53 -4.18 -5.69 -11.22
CA GLU A 53 -3.37 -6.13 -12.36
C GLU A 53 -3.14 -5.00 -13.38
N ARG A 54 -4.17 -4.22 -13.67
CA ARG A 54 -4.04 -3.03 -14.53
C ARG A 54 -3.11 -1.99 -13.92
N PHE A 55 -3.19 -1.73 -12.61
CA PHE A 55 -2.27 -0.81 -11.94
C PHE A 55 -0.82 -1.29 -11.98
N LEU A 56 -0.58 -2.59 -11.76
CA LEU A 56 0.76 -3.17 -11.85
C LEU A 56 1.33 -3.07 -13.26
N THR A 57 0.49 -3.27 -14.28
CA THR A 57 0.89 -3.10 -15.69
C THR A 57 1.34 -1.67 -15.97
N VAL A 58 0.57 -0.67 -15.53
CA VAL A 58 0.92 0.74 -15.71
C VAL A 58 2.17 1.09 -14.91
N PHE A 59 2.25 0.67 -13.65
CA PHE A 59 3.42 0.90 -12.79
C PHE A 59 4.72 0.37 -13.42
N SER A 60 4.65 -0.77 -14.10
CA SER A 60 5.82 -1.38 -14.78
C SER A 60 6.31 -0.61 -16.00
N THR A 61 5.51 0.33 -16.53
CA THR A 61 5.94 1.19 -17.66
C THR A 61 6.71 2.43 -17.22
N TRP A 62 6.70 2.75 -15.93
CA TRP A 62 7.36 3.92 -15.35
C TRP A 62 8.85 3.67 -15.12
N ASP A 63 9.62 4.76 -15.10
CA ASP A 63 11.03 4.69 -14.72
C ASP A 63 11.24 4.53 -13.20
N ASP A 64 12.47 4.22 -12.78
CA ASP A 64 12.80 3.98 -11.37
C ASP A 64 12.40 5.14 -10.45
N ARG A 65 12.56 6.39 -10.92
CA ARG A 65 12.26 7.58 -10.10
C ARG A 65 10.76 7.76 -9.93
N GLU A 66 10.00 7.55 -11.00
CA GLU A 66 8.54 7.60 -10.99
C GLU A 66 7.96 6.53 -10.08
N GLN A 67 8.46 5.29 -10.20
CA GLN A 67 8.07 4.17 -9.34
C GLN A 67 8.32 4.49 -7.85
N LEU A 68 9.53 4.95 -7.51
CA LEU A 68 9.90 5.29 -6.13
C LEU A 68 9.00 6.40 -5.55
N ASN A 69 8.81 7.50 -6.29
CA ASN A 69 7.96 8.60 -5.85
C ASN A 69 6.51 8.13 -5.64
N PHE A 70 5.99 7.28 -6.52
CA PHE A 70 4.66 6.75 -6.36
C PHE A 70 4.52 5.86 -5.12
N VAL A 71 5.44 4.92 -4.91
CA VAL A 71 5.45 4.05 -3.72
C VAL A 71 5.57 4.88 -2.44
N GLU A 72 6.41 5.91 -2.41
CA GLU A 72 6.48 6.84 -1.26
C GLU A 72 5.13 7.51 -0.98
N ASN A 73 4.43 7.94 -2.02
CA ASN A 73 3.11 8.57 -1.89
C ASN A 73 2.04 7.58 -1.42
N LEU A 74 2.15 6.30 -1.78
CA LEU A 74 1.31 5.24 -1.22
C LEU A 74 1.61 5.03 0.26
N LEU A 75 2.88 4.88 0.63
CA LEU A 75 3.31 4.68 2.02
C LEU A 75 2.84 5.84 2.92
N LYS A 76 2.93 7.09 2.47
CA LYS A 76 2.44 8.27 3.21
C LYS A 76 0.93 8.23 3.54
N ARG A 77 0.14 7.42 2.83
CA ARG A 77 -1.32 7.27 3.02
C ARG A 77 -1.69 6.04 3.85
N MET A 78 -0.73 5.19 4.20
CA MET A 78 -0.95 3.98 5.00
C MET A 78 -0.81 4.25 6.49
N HIS A 79 -1.40 3.36 7.30
CA HIS A 79 -1.29 3.42 8.75
C HIS A 79 0.01 2.79 9.26
N ASN A 80 0.44 3.20 10.46
CA ASN A 80 1.68 2.74 11.09
C ASN A 80 1.82 1.20 11.18
N HIS A 81 0.74 0.47 11.47
CA HIS A 81 0.77 -1.00 11.52
C HIS A 81 1.03 -1.63 10.15
N GLN A 82 0.56 -1.00 9.06
CA GLN A 82 0.79 -1.47 7.69
C GLN A 82 2.24 -1.20 7.28
N HIS A 83 2.83 -0.08 7.73
CA HIS A 83 4.26 0.18 7.55
C HIS A 83 5.11 -0.91 8.19
N GLY A 84 4.75 -1.36 9.39
CA GLY A 84 5.42 -2.48 10.05
C GLY A 84 5.38 -3.77 9.21
N GLN A 85 4.22 -4.11 8.64
CA GLN A 85 4.08 -5.28 7.77
C GLN A 85 4.90 -5.16 6.49
N ILE A 86 4.89 -3.99 5.83
CA ILE A 86 5.70 -3.74 4.63
C ILE A 86 7.19 -3.80 4.96
N ASN A 87 7.62 -3.22 6.09
CA ASN A 87 9.03 -3.26 6.49
C ASN A 87 9.52 -4.70 6.70
N SER A 88 8.72 -5.53 7.37
CA SER A 88 9.03 -6.97 7.53
C SER A 88 9.09 -7.72 6.20
N PHE A 89 8.30 -7.30 5.20
CA PHE A 89 8.35 -7.84 3.84
C PHE A 89 9.58 -7.37 3.05
N LEU A 90 9.98 -6.10 3.21
CA LEU A 90 11.13 -5.51 2.50
C LEU A 90 12.48 -5.99 3.04
N LEU A 91 12.60 -6.21 4.36
CA LEU A 91 13.87 -6.59 4.99
C LEU A 91 14.53 -7.81 4.30
N PRO A 92 13.84 -8.94 4.05
CA PRO A 92 14.41 -10.05 3.30
C PRO A 92 14.85 -9.70 1.87
N MET A 93 14.15 -8.78 1.19
CA MET A 93 14.51 -8.36 -0.18
C MET A 93 15.75 -7.45 -0.20
N LEU A 94 16.07 -6.80 0.93
CA LEU A 94 17.20 -5.89 1.08
C LEU A 94 18.41 -6.55 1.75
N GLN A 95 18.21 -7.69 2.41
CA GLN A 95 19.28 -8.43 3.05
C GLN A 95 20.07 -9.27 2.05
N ARG A 96 21.38 -9.29 2.22
CA ARG A 96 22.28 -10.13 1.44
C ARG A 96 22.76 -11.26 2.33
N ASP A 97 22.46 -12.50 1.94
CA ASP A 97 23.04 -13.68 2.59
C ASP A 97 24.52 -13.79 2.24
N PHE A 98 25.38 -13.16 3.04
CA PHE A 98 26.82 -13.15 2.82
C PHE A 98 27.45 -14.53 3.03
N ILE A 99 27.01 -15.28 4.05
CA ILE A 99 27.61 -16.58 4.39
C ILE A 99 27.30 -17.60 3.30
N GLY A 100 26.03 -17.76 2.93
CA GLY A 100 25.64 -18.67 1.85
C GLY A 100 26.26 -18.30 0.51
N GLN A 101 26.34 -17.00 0.17
CA GLN A 101 26.95 -16.57 -1.08
C GLN A 101 28.47 -16.71 -1.14
N LEU A 102 29.16 -16.52 -0.02
CA LEU A 102 30.61 -16.75 0.03
C LEU A 102 30.91 -18.24 -0.11
N ALA A 103 30.17 -19.10 0.60
CA ALA A 103 30.29 -20.54 0.47
C ALA A 103 30.02 -21.02 -0.96
N ALA A 104 28.93 -20.57 -1.59
CA ALA A 104 28.58 -20.93 -2.96
C ALA A 104 29.64 -20.49 -4.02
N ARG A 105 30.52 -19.54 -3.66
CA ARG A 105 31.61 -19.06 -4.54
C ARG A 105 32.97 -19.68 -4.21
N GLY A 106 33.03 -20.69 -3.33
CA GLY A 106 34.29 -21.32 -2.91
C GLY A 106 35.16 -20.40 -2.02
N LEU A 107 34.52 -19.46 -1.33
CA LEU A 107 35.14 -18.53 -0.39
C LEU A 107 34.79 -18.90 1.06
N GLU A 108 34.72 -20.20 1.37
CA GLU A 108 34.31 -20.70 2.69
C GLU A 108 35.19 -20.14 3.81
N HIS A 109 36.50 -20.05 3.57
CA HIS A 109 37.46 -19.48 4.53
C HIS A 109 37.15 -18.03 4.93
N ILE A 110 36.52 -17.23 4.05
CA ILE A 110 36.10 -15.86 4.37
C ILE A 110 34.82 -15.91 5.20
N ALA A 111 33.87 -16.78 4.85
CA ALA A 111 32.65 -17.00 5.62
C ALA A 111 32.98 -17.49 7.05
N GLU A 112 33.89 -18.45 7.19
CA GLU A 112 34.43 -18.92 8.47
C GLU A 112 35.05 -17.77 9.27
N LYS A 113 35.85 -16.92 8.63
CA LYS A 113 36.47 -15.77 9.30
C LYS A 113 35.44 -14.75 9.80
N ILE A 114 34.35 -14.53 9.06
CA ILE A 114 33.24 -13.66 9.49
C ILE A 114 32.56 -14.26 10.73
N LEU A 115 32.24 -15.56 10.69
CA LEU A 115 31.62 -16.28 11.80
C LEU A 115 32.55 -16.37 13.02
N GLY A 116 33.87 -16.42 12.82
CA GLY A 116 34.87 -16.42 13.88
C GLY A 116 34.95 -15.12 14.71
N TYR A 117 34.24 -14.06 14.32
CA TYR A 117 34.08 -12.86 15.15
C TYR A 117 32.87 -12.92 16.09
N LEU A 118 32.04 -13.95 15.99
CA LEU A 118 30.87 -14.13 16.85
C LEU A 118 31.29 -14.73 18.19
N ASP A 119 30.61 -14.33 19.26
CA ASP A 119 30.70 -15.01 20.55
C ASP A 119 29.95 -16.34 20.53
N ASP A 120 30.24 -17.21 21.50
CA ASP A 120 29.71 -18.57 21.56
C ASP A 120 28.18 -18.63 21.42
N GLN A 121 27.45 -17.68 22.02
CA GLN A 121 25.98 -17.62 21.95
C GLN A 121 25.47 -17.22 20.56
N SER A 122 26.13 -16.26 19.92
CA SER A 122 25.79 -15.89 18.54
C SER A 122 26.16 -16.99 17.57
N LEU A 123 27.27 -17.70 17.78
CA LEU A 123 27.70 -18.82 16.94
C LEU A 123 26.69 -19.98 17.00
N ILE A 124 26.20 -20.34 18.19
CA ILE A 124 25.12 -21.33 18.34
C ILE A 124 23.85 -20.88 17.60
N SER A 125 23.52 -19.59 17.68
CA SER A 125 22.36 -19.04 16.95
C SER A 125 22.52 -19.15 15.43
N THR A 126 23.75 -19.04 14.91
CA THR A 126 24.01 -19.16 13.47
C THR A 126 23.85 -20.58 12.91
N GLU A 127 24.01 -21.63 13.72
CA GLU A 127 23.72 -23.01 13.30
C GLU A 127 22.25 -23.23 12.92
N LEU A 128 21.34 -22.42 13.46
CA LEU A 128 19.89 -22.55 13.27
C LEU A 128 19.35 -21.70 12.10
N VAL A 129 20.21 -20.96 11.40
CA VAL A 129 19.79 -20.04 10.32
C VAL A 129 19.30 -20.82 9.09
N CYS A 130 20.14 -21.70 8.55
CA CYS A 130 19.78 -22.64 7.47
C CYS A 130 20.88 -23.71 7.29
N HIS A 131 20.64 -24.68 6.41
CA HIS A 131 21.57 -25.77 6.12
C HIS A 131 22.94 -25.29 5.62
N ASP A 132 22.99 -24.24 4.81
CA ASP A 132 24.25 -23.73 4.24
C ASP A 132 25.13 -23.07 5.31
N TRP A 133 24.52 -22.31 6.22
CA TRP A 133 25.22 -21.73 7.36
C TRP A 133 25.76 -22.81 8.30
N TYR A 134 24.95 -23.84 8.60
CA TYR A 134 25.38 -24.99 9.40
C TYR A 134 26.57 -25.74 8.76
N HIS A 135 26.56 -25.92 7.44
CA HIS A 135 27.65 -26.57 6.72
C HIS A 135 28.97 -25.80 6.86
N VAL A 136 28.95 -24.46 6.75
CA VAL A 136 30.16 -23.63 6.91
C VAL A 136 30.71 -23.75 8.34
N ILE A 137 29.83 -23.72 9.35
CA ILE A 137 30.23 -23.82 10.77
C ILE A 137 30.85 -25.19 11.06
N SER A 138 30.15 -26.28 10.68
CA SER A 138 30.61 -27.65 10.91
C SER A 138 31.87 -28.02 10.12
N SER A 139 32.08 -27.42 8.94
CA SER A 139 33.29 -27.62 8.13
C SER A 139 34.51 -26.89 8.70
N GLY A 140 34.30 -25.73 9.32
CA GLY A 140 35.36 -24.93 9.95
C GLY A 140 35.77 -25.45 11.33
N ILE A 141 34.82 -25.93 12.15
CA ILE A 141 35.07 -26.45 13.51
C ILE A 141 35.86 -27.78 13.49
N ASN A 142 35.77 -28.56 12.41
CA ASN A 142 36.41 -29.88 12.29
C ASN A 142 37.79 -29.86 11.56
N LYS A 143 38.37 -28.67 11.33
CA LYS A 143 39.73 -28.49 10.79
C LYS A 143 40.70 -28.04 11.89
#